data_AF-A0A367JWF4-F1
#
_entry.id   AF-A0A367JWF4-F1
#
_cell.length_a   1.000
_cell.length_b   1.000
_cell.length_c   1.000
_cell.angle_alpha   90.00
_cell.angle_beta   90.00
_cell.angle_gamma   90.00
#
_symmetry.space_group_name_H-M   'P 1'
#
loop_
_entity.id
_entity.type
_entity.pdbx_description
1 polymer ?
#
loop_
_entity_poly.entity_id
_entity_poly.type
_entity_poly.pdbx_seq_one_letter_code
_entity_poly.pdbx_strand_id
1 'polypeptide(L)'
;MFRNLTTRINTIGVRYTHNNAAKPVPPPRGQITDVQTFLKTIGRNCESFADKFETWEQLFTTPSRVMKNDMGIDTKSRKYILSWIERYRKGVQPYSIALPKK
;
A
#
# COMPACT_ATOMS: atom_id res chain seq x y z
N MET A 1 -0.90 41.84 -45.71
CA MET A 1 0.25 41.66 -44.80
C MET A 1 -0.18 40.84 -43.60
N PHE A 2 -0.06 39.50 -43.64
CA PHE A 2 -0.10 38.63 -42.45
C PHE A 2 0.63 37.33 -42.78
N ARG A 3 1.70 37.01 -42.04
CA ARG A 3 2.41 35.72 -42.11
C ARG A 3 2.23 35.01 -40.79
N ASN A 4 1.81 33.75 -40.91
CA ASN A 4 1.34 32.86 -39.86
C ASN A 4 2.45 32.54 -38.84
N LEU A 5 2.11 32.61 -37.54
CA LEU A 5 2.93 32.14 -36.44
C LEU A 5 2.74 30.62 -36.30
N THR A 6 3.74 29.84 -36.69
CA THR A 6 3.75 28.39 -36.42
C THR A 6 4.36 28.14 -35.04
N THR A 7 3.51 28.01 -34.02
CA THR A 7 3.93 27.60 -32.68
C THR A 7 4.39 26.15 -32.73
N ARG A 8 5.69 25.90 -32.58
CA ARG A 8 6.22 24.55 -32.33
C ARG A 8 5.88 24.14 -30.90
N ILE A 9 4.88 23.28 -30.76
CA ILE A 9 4.63 22.58 -29.50
C ILE A 9 5.75 21.56 -29.28
N ASN A 10 6.65 21.83 -28.34
CA ASN A 10 7.59 20.83 -27.83
C ASN A 10 6.78 19.82 -27.00
N THR A 11 6.37 18.71 -27.60
CA THR A 11 5.75 17.60 -26.86
C THR A 11 6.82 16.89 -26.05
N ILE A 12 6.90 17.17 -24.74
CA ILE A 12 7.69 16.36 -23.80
C ILE A 12 7.10 14.96 -23.82
N GLY A 13 7.81 13.99 -24.40
CA GLY A 13 7.37 12.60 -24.44
C GLY A 13 7.33 12.02 -23.02
N VAL A 14 6.13 11.82 -22.48
CA VAL A 14 5.91 11.13 -21.20
C VAL A 14 6.00 9.63 -21.45
N ARG A 15 7.01 8.97 -20.86
CA ARG A 15 7.07 7.50 -20.84
C ARG A 15 6.36 6.99 -19.59
N TYR A 16 5.27 6.25 -19.78
CA TYR A 16 4.61 5.53 -18.69
C TYR A 16 5.42 4.28 -18.34
N THR A 17 5.97 4.20 -17.13
CA THR A 17 6.56 2.98 -16.59
C THR A 17 5.45 2.02 -16.14
N HIS A 18 4.72 1.44 -17.09
CA HIS A 18 3.65 0.52 -16.75
C HIS A 18 4.10 -0.94 -16.92
N ASN A 19 4.26 -1.60 -15.78
CA ASN A 19 3.61 -2.90 -15.65
C ASN A 19 2.91 -2.89 -14.29
N ASN A 20 1.69 -2.33 -14.26
CA ASN A 20 0.82 -2.36 -13.10
C ASN A 20 0.05 -3.69 -13.05
N ALA A 21 0.76 -4.81 -13.19
CA ALA A 21 0.16 -6.11 -12.98
C ALA A 21 -0.34 -6.18 -11.53
N ALA A 22 -1.59 -6.59 -11.35
CA ALA A 22 -2.16 -6.79 -10.02
C ALA A 22 -1.27 -7.79 -9.28
N LYS A 23 -0.69 -7.35 -8.15
CA LYS A 23 0.14 -8.24 -7.33
C LYS A 23 -0.75 -9.33 -6.74
N PRO A 24 -0.33 -10.60 -6.77
CA PRO A 24 -1.14 -11.67 -6.21
C PRO A 24 -1.40 -11.44 -4.72
N VAL A 25 -2.57 -11.90 -4.26
CA VAL A 25 -2.92 -11.96 -2.84
C VAL A 25 -2.36 -13.28 -2.30
N PRO A 26 -1.40 -13.24 -1.36
CA PRO A 26 -0.89 -14.46 -0.74
C PRO A 26 -1.95 -15.06 0.18
N PRO A 27 -2.09 -16.39 0.26
CA PRO A 27 -3.00 -17.01 1.22
C PRO A 27 -2.52 -16.77 2.67
N PRO A 28 -3.44 -16.72 3.65
CA PRO A 28 -3.10 -16.75 5.07
C PRO A 28 -2.22 -17.97 5.39
N ARG A 29 -1.24 -17.82 6.28
CA ARG A 29 -0.27 -18.88 6.62
C ARG A 29 0.23 -18.79 8.06
N GLY A 30 0.51 -19.95 8.63
CA GLY A 30 0.99 -20.08 10.01
C GLY A 30 -0.06 -19.61 11.00
N GLN A 31 0.33 -18.71 11.91
CA GLN A 31 -0.56 -18.13 12.91
C GLN A 31 -1.44 -17.00 12.39
N ILE A 32 -1.20 -16.53 11.17
CA ILE A 32 -1.99 -15.46 10.56
C ILE A 32 -3.15 -16.09 9.79
N THR A 33 -4.35 -16.01 10.36
CA THR A 33 -5.59 -16.52 9.76
C THR A 33 -6.48 -15.43 9.16
N ASP A 34 -6.37 -14.21 9.67
CA ASP A 34 -7.28 -13.10 9.41
C ASP A 34 -6.54 -11.74 9.45
N VAL A 35 -7.25 -10.69 9.03
CA VAL A 35 -6.70 -9.32 8.95
C VAL A 35 -6.34 -8.77 10.34
N GLN A 36 -7.19 -9.02 11.35
CA GLN A 36 -6.97 -8.48 12.69
C GLN A 36 -5.72 -9.11 13.31
N THR A 37 -5.54 -10.43 13.16
CA THR A 37 -4.32 -11.10 13.63
C THR A 37 -3.09 -10.58 12.90
N PHE A 38 -3.12 -10.38 11.59
CA PHE A 38 -1.99 -9.78 10.85
C PHE A 38 -1.60 -8.40 11.38
N LEU A 39 -2.58 -7.49 11.51
CA LEU A 39 -2.34 -6.12 11.96
C LEU A 39 -1.86 -6.06 13.43
N LYS A 40 -2.38 -6.95 14.28
CA LYS A 40 -1.93 -7.10 15.67
C LYS A 40 -0.49 -7.61 15.74
N THR A 41 -0.12 -8.61 14.92
CA THR A 41 1.23 -9.20 14.94
C THR A 41 2.32 -8.22 14.49
N ILE A 42 2.04 -7.37 13.48
CA ILE A 42 3.01 -6.34 13.05
C ILE A 42 3.16 -5.21 14.07
N GLY A 43 2.18 -5.04 14.98
CA GLY A 43 2.17 -4.07 16.06
C GLY A 43 2.08 -2.61 15.59
N ARG A 44 2.64 -1.70 16.40
CA ARG A 44 2.58 -0.23 16.19
C ARG A 44 1.16 0.32 16.14
N ASN A 45 0.25 -0.25 16.94
CA ASN A 45 -1.16 0.14 17.01
C ASN A 45 -1.88 0.04 15.65
N CYS A 46 -1.46 -0.90 14.79
CA CYS A 46 -2.11 -1.12 13.50
C CYS A 46 -3.43 -1.87 13.64
N GLU A 47 -3.62 -2.59 14.73
CA GLU A 47 -4.86 -3.28 15.09
C GLU A 47 -6.06 -2.34 15.20
N SER A 48 -5.86 -1.06 15.52
CA SER A 48 -6.93 -0.05 15.55
C SER A 48 -7.54 0.24 14.17
N PHE A 49 -6.88 -0.15 13.09
CA PHE A 49 -7.38 0.00 11.72
C PHE A 49 -7.97 -1.30 11.16
N ALA A 50 -8.05 -2.38 11.95
CA ALA A 50 -8.57 -3.66 11.48
C ALA A 50 -10.01 -3.55 10.97
N ASP A 51 -10.85 -2.78 11.66
CA ASP A 51 -12.25 -2.55 11.29
C ASP A 51 -12.43 -1.84 9.93
N LYS A 52 -11.36 -1.26 9.36
CA LYS A 52 -11.38 -0.61 8.04
C LYS A 52 -11.20 -1.59 6.88
N PHE A 53 -10.79 -2.82 7.17
CA PHE A 53 -10.53 -3.87 6.20
C PHE A 53 -11.48 -5.03 6.45
N GLU A 54 -12.44 -5.24 5.55
CA GLU A 54 -13.46 -6.29 5.71
C GLU A 54 -12.91 -7.66 5.35
N THR A 55 -12.04 -7.73 4.35
CA THR A 55 -11.53 -8.99 3.80
C THR A 55 -10.00 -9.00 3.71
N TRP A 56 -9.44 -10.21 3.70
CA TRP A 56 -8.01 -10.43 3.50
C TRP A 56 -7.57 -9.88 2.14
N GLU A 57 -8.35 -10.11 1.11
CA GLU A 57 -8.12 -9.62 -0.25
C GLU A 57 -8.08 -8.09 -0.28
N GLN A 58 -9.00 -7.42 0.43
CA GLN A 58 -9.03 -5.97 0.52
C GLN A 58 -7.74 -5.43 1.15
N LEU A 59 -7.21 -6.04 2.22
CA LEU A 59 -5.95 -5.61 2.83
C LEU A 59 -4.80 -5.59 1.80
N PHE A 60 -4.67 -6.63 0.98
CA PHE A 60 -3.55 -6.78 0.04
C PHE A 60 -3.73 -5.98 -1.26
N THR A 61 -4.97 -5.62 -1.62
CA THR A 61 -5.28 -4.93 -2.88
C THR A 61 -5.47 -3.42 -2.71
N THR A 62 -5.83 -2.96 -1.50
CA THR A 62 -6.12 -1.54 -1.26
C THR A 62 -4.89 -0.65 -1.53
N PRO A 63 -5.00 0.34 -2.45
CA PRO A 63 -3.91 1.24 -2.73
C PRO A 63 -3.76 2.31 -1.64
N SER A 64 -2.55 2.86 -1.52
CA SER A 64 -2.25 3.88 -0.52
C SER A 64 -3.13 5.13 -0.58
N ARG A 65 -3.67 5.45 -1.76
CA ARG A 65 -4.57 6.58 -1.97
C ARG A 65 -5.92 6.35 -1.26
N VAL A 66 -6.49 5.16 -1.40
CA VAL A 66 -7.76 4.77 -0.76
C VAL A 66 -7.60 4.69 0.76
N MET A 67 -6.49 4.10 1.23
CA MET A 67 -6.17 4.07 2.67
C MET A 67 -6.12 5.49 3.29
N LYS A 68 -5.64 6.48 2.53
CA LYS A 68 -5.60 7.87 2.99
C LYS A 68 -6.99 8.53 2.93
N ASN A 69 -7.60 8.50 1.75
CA ASN A 69 -8.77 9.33 1.45
C ASN A 69 -10.06 8.76 2.05
N ASP A 70 -10.23 7.44 1.97
CA ASP A 70 -11.51 6.79 2.29
C ASP A 70 -11.48 6.13 3.68
N MET A 71 -10.31 5.62 4.09
CA MET A 71 -10.15 4.93 5.38
C MET A 71 -9.60 5.83 6.50
N GLY A 72 -9.04 7.00 6.17
CA GLY A 72 -8.49 7.94 7.14
C GLY A 72 -7.22 7.47 7.86
N ILE A 73 -6.47 6.53 7.28
CA ILE A 73 -5.26 5.97 7.90
C ILE A 73 -4.10 6.97 7.79
N ASP A 74 -3.42 7.22 8.91
CA ASP A 74 -2.29 8.15 8.95
C ASP A 74 -1.12 7.70 8.07
N THR A 75 -0.26 8.65 7.71
CA THR A 75 0.84 8.37 6.77
C THR A 75 1.86 7.37 7.32
N LYS A 76 2.11 7.36 8.63
CA LYS A 76 3.10 6.46 9.25
C LYS A 76 2.58 5.03 9.28
N SER A 77 1.35 4.83 9.74
CA SER A 77 0.70 3.51 9.80
C SER A 77 0.50 2.94 8.41
N ARG A 78 0.00 3.74 7.46
CA ARG A 78 -0.17 3.32 6.06
C ARG A 78 1.14 2.83 5.42
N LYS A 79 2.23 3.61 5.53
CA LYS A 79 3.55 3.22 4.99
C LYS A 79 4.04 1.92 5.63
N TYR A 80 3.81 1.75 6.93
CA TYR A 80 4.21 0.58 7.68
C TYR A 80 3.43 -0.68 7.25
N ILE A 81 2.10 -0.58 7.17
CA ILE A 81 1.21 -1.65 6.70
C ILE A 81 1.61 -2.09 5.28
N LEU A 82 1.79 -1.15 4.36
CA LEU A 82 2.18 -1.47 2.97
C LEU A 82 3.55 -2.14 2.88
N SER A 83 4.52 -1.71 3.70
CA SER A 83 5.82 -2.37 3.80
C SER A 83 5.67 -3.83 4.28
N TRP A 84 4.81 -4.07 5.27
CA TRP A 84 4.56 -5.42 5.77
C TRP A 84 3.81 -6.31 4.79
N ILE A 85 2.83 -5.77 4.08
CA ILE A 85 2.14 -6.46 2.98
C ILE A 85 3.15 -6.95 1.94
N GLU A 86 4.10 -6.10 1.55
CA GLU A 86 5.14 -6.48 0.58
C GLU A 86 6.10 -7.52 1.15
N ARG A 87 6.50 -7.41 2.42
CA ARG A 87 7.31 -8.43 3.11
C ARG A 87 6.60 -9.78 3.16
N TYR A 88 5.30 -9.76 3.45
CA TYR A 88 4.49 -10.97 3.52
C TYR A 88 4.36 -11.66 2.16
N ARG A 89 4.16 -10.89 1.07
CA ARG A 89 4.22 -11.39 -0.31
C ARG A 89 5.54 -12.08 -0.64
N LYS A 90 6.65 -11.61 -0.06
CA LYS A 90 7.99 -12.20 -0.23
C LYS A 90 8.25 -13.40 0.69
N GLY A 91 7.26 -13.88 1.43
CA GLY A 91 7.40 -15.03 2.32
C GLY A 91 8.01 -14.70 3.68
N VAL A 92 8.18 -13.44 4.05
CA VAL A 92 8.63 -13.03 5.39
C VAL A 92 7.45 -13.13 6.37
N GLN A 93 7.67 -13.79 7.51
CA GLN A 93 6.63 -13.89 8.54
C GLN A 93 6.48 -12.57 9.33
N PRO A 94 5.25 -12.12 9.63
CA PRO A 94 5.03 -10.93 10.43
C PRO A 94 5.56 -11.08 11.85
N TYR A 95 6.18 -10.04 12.37
CA TYR A 95 6.60 -9.94 13.77
C TYR A 95 6.60 -8.47 14.20
N SER A 96 6.49 -8.22 15.50
CA SER A 96 6.52 -6.86 16.04
C SER A 96 7.94 -6.31 16.03
N ILE A 97 8.17 -5.20 15.33
CA ILE A 97 9.45 -4.47 15.37
C ILE A 97 9.37 -3.43 16.49
N ALA A 98 10.10 -3.68 17.58
CA ALA A 98 10.21 -2.75 18.70
C ALA A 98 10.67 -1.35 18.23
N LEU A 99 10.06 -0.32 18.81
CA LEU A 99 10.53 1.05 18.60
C LEU A 99 11.82 1.27 19.41
N PRO A 100 12.83 1.97 18.86
CA PRO A 100 13.94 2.40 19.68
C PRO A 100 13.41 3.24 20.83
N LYS A 101 13.87 2.95 22.06
CA LYS A 101 13.62 3.83 23.20
C LYS A 101 14.28 5.17 22.87
N LYS A 102 13.49 6.23 22.85
CA LYS A 102 13.99 7.60 22.76
C LYS A 102 14.50 8.05 24.12
#